data_AF-A0A1I5PN07-F1
#
_entry.id   AF-A0A1I5PN07-F1
#
_cell.length_a   1.000
_cell.length_b   1.000
_cell.length_c   1.000
_cell.angle_alpha   90.00
_cell.angle_beta   90.00
_cell.angle_gamma   90.00
#
_symmetry.space_group_name_H-M   'P 1'
#
loop_
_entity.id
_entity.type
_entity.pdbx_description
1 polymer ?
#
loop_
_entity_poly.entity_id
_entity_poly.type
_entity_poly.pdbx_seq_one_letter_code
_entity_poly.pdbx_strand_id
1 'polypeptide(L)'
;MLQLCYLGMAFAAVFYIVFGLAVKLMDLDDKFRNYTRLVILITSLSILVLSSLCSTILNMRVGIYLYGILSLILFVASSFILLSIIIELHHINTKNKVRRFMILFDKVESFIREGKTQEEIMSYLTGIQKLTSKEASDFLMFISDPTNHQFLSDVNAQIQAAKVKYEKKG
;
A
#
# COMPACT_ATOMS: atom_id res chain seq x y z
N MET A 1 7.86 34.52 -3.38
CA MET A 1 8.05 33.05 -3.30
C MET A 1 8.14 32.51 -1.87
N LEU A 2 8.93 33.08 -0.95
CA LEU A 2 8.94 32.63 0.46
C LEU A 2 7.55 32.64 1.12
N GLN A 3 6.78 33.73 0.95
CA GLN A 3 5.40 33.83 1.46
C GLN A 3 4.50 32.69 0.96
N LEU A 4 4.68 32.25 -0.29
CA LEU A 4 3.93 31.13 -0.86
C LEU A 4 4.30 29.80 -0.19
N CYS A 5 5.57 29.62 0.19
CA CYS A 5 6.03 28.43 0.90
C CYS A 5 5.49 28.40 2.34
N TYR A 6 5.51 29.54 3.04
CA TYR A 6 4.89 29.65 4.37
C TYR A 6 3.39 29.42 4.32
N LEU A 7 2.72 29.97 3.29
CA LEU A 7 1.30 29.73 3.05
C LEU A 7 1.02 28.25 2.79
N GLY A 8 1.86 27.56 2.00
CA GLY A 8 1.75 26.12 1.74
C GLY A 8 1.87 25.28 3.02
N MET A 9 2.81 25.62 3.91
CA MET A 9 2.96 24.95 5.21
C MET A 9 1.75 25.19 6.12
N ALA A 10 1.26 26.44 6.21
CA ALA A 10 0.06 26.76 6.98
C ALA A 10 -1.19 26.07 6.41
N PHE A 11 -1.34 26.06 5.08
CA PHE A 11 -2.41 25.37 4.39
C PHE A 11 -2.40 23.87 4.69
N ALA A 12 -1.24 23.20 4.66
CA ALA A 12 -1.14 21.78 4.98
C ALA A 12 -1.67 21.44 6.38
N ALA A 13 -1.37 22.28 7.37
CA ALA A 13 -1.84 22.13 8.74
C ALA A 13 -3.34 22.38 8.86
N VAL A 14 -3.84 23.48 8.30
CA VAL A 14 -5.28 23.81 8.31
C VAL A 14 -6.09 22.76 7.57
N PHE A 15 -5.61 22.32 6.40
CA PHE A 15 -6.22 21.26 5.60
C PHE A 15 -6.34 19.97 6.41
N TYR A 16 -5.26 19.55 7.08
CA TYR A 16 -5.29 18.35 7.93
C TYR A 16 -6.35 18.46 9.04
N ILE A 17 -6.41 19.61 9.73
CA ILE A 17 -7.34 19.82 10.84
C ILE A 17 -8.80 19.84 10.33
N VAL A 18 -9.09 20.67 9.32
CA VAL A 18 -10.45 20.87 8.80
C VAL A 18 -10.99 19.58 8.20
N PHE A 19 -10.23 18.94 7.30
CA PHE A 19 -10.68 17.70 6.66
C PHE A 19 -10.61 16.51 7.63
N GLY A 20 -9.66 16.49 8.56
CA GLY A 20 -9.61 15.47 9.61
C GLY A 20 -10.83 15.50 10.53
N LEU A 21 -11.28 16.70 10.92
CA LEU A 21 -12.53 16.90 11.66
C LEU A 21 -13.75 16.56 10.81
N ALA A 22 -13.80 17.01 9.56
CA ALA A 22 -14.91 16.72 8.64
C ALA A 22 -15.12 15.21 8.47
N VAL A 23 -14.05 14.44 8.25
CA VAL A 23 -14.13 12.97 8.12
C VAL A 23 -14.52 12.30 9.45
N LYS A 24 -14.21 12.90 10.59
CA LYS A 24 -14.69 12.39 11.89
C LYS A 24 -16.20 12.57 12.04
N LEU A 25 -16.76 13.65 11.51
CA LEU A 25 -18.18 13.99 11.61
C LEU A 25 -19.05 13.36 10.52
N MET A 26 -18.46 12.94 9.40
CA MET A 26 -19.18 12.21 8.36
C MET A 26 -19.58 10.81 8.83
N ASP A 27 -20.78 10.40 8.42
CA ASP A 27 -21.30 9.04 8.64
C ASP A 27 -20.70 8.09 7.58
N LEU A 28 -19.45 7.70 7.81
CA LEU A 28 -18.69 6.80 6.96
C LEU A 28 -18.45 5.48 7.69
N ASP A 29 -18.52 4.38 6.95
CA ASP A 29 -18.03 3.09 7.41
C ASP A 29 -16.57 3.22 7.90
N ASP A 30 -16.20 2.50 8.96
CA ASP A 30 -14.91 2.64 9.64
C ASP A 30 -13.74 2.42 8.68
N LYS A 31 -13.90 1.47 7.75
CA LYS A 31 -12.90 1.18 6.72
C LYS A 31 -12.70 2.37 5.79
N PHE A 32 -13.79 2.98 5.33
CA PHE A 32 -13.73 4.13 4.44
C PHE A 32 -13.21 5.37 5.16
N ARG A 33 -13.65 5.59 6.40
CA ARG A 33 -13.20 6.68 7.26
C ARG A 33 -11.68 6.63 7.50
N ASN A 34 -11.14 5.45 7.81
CA ASN A 34 -9.70 5.28 8.02
C ASN A 34 -8.90 5.45 6.72
N TYR A 35 -9.43 4.98 5.59
CA TYR A 35 -8.83 5.22 4.29
C TYR A 35 -8.78 6.73 3.95
N THR A 36 -9.89 7.44 4.10
CA THR A 36 -9.95 8.87 3.83
C THR A 36 -9.02 9.67 4.76
N ARG A 37 -8.94 9.31 6.06
CA ARG A 37 -7.98 9.91 6.99
C ARG A 37 -6.53 9.71 6.53
N LEU A 38 -6.19 8.50 6.08
CA LEU A 38 -4.87 8.21 5.56
C LEU A 38 -4.55 9.05 4.31
N VAL A 39 -5.51 9.19 3.39
CA VAL A 39 -5.35 10.02 2.19
C VAL A 39 -5.11 11.49 2.56
N ILE A 40 -5.93 12.06 3.46
CA ILE A 40 -5.76 13.44 3.94
C ILE A 40 -4.39 13.64 4.56
N LEU A 41 -3.95 12.70 5.42
CA LEU A 41 -2.64 12.75 6.06
C LEU A 41 -1.51 12.73 5.02
N ILE A 42 -1.56 11.83 4.03
CA ILE A 42 -0.57 11.74 2.95
C ILE A 42 -0.54 13.04 2.13
N THR A 43 -1.70 13.60 1.78
CA THR A 43 -1.79 14.85 1.01
C THR A 43 -1.19 16.02 1.80
N SER A 44 -1.55 16.17 3.07
CA SER A 44 -1.01 17.20 3.95
C SER A 44 0.50 17.08 4.12
N LEU A 45 1.01 15.87 4.38
CA LEU A 45 2.46 15.62 4.49
C LEU A 45 3.19 15.94 3.18
N SER A 46 2.62 15.59 2.03
CA SER A 46 3.23 15.89 0.72
C SER A 46 3.36 17.39 0.48
N ILE A 47 2.31 18.16 0.77
CA ILE A 47 2.34 19.63 0.65
C ILE A 47 3.36 20.23 1.63
N LEU A 48 3.42 19.71 2.86
CA LEU A 48 4.37 20.14 3.88
C LEU A 48 5.81 19.88 3.44
N VAL A 49 6.11 18.69 2.91
CA VAL A 49 7.43 18.32 2.39
C VAL A 49 7.86 19.27 1.27
N LEU A 50 7.00 19.46 0.26
CA LEU A 50 7.32 20.32 -0.89
C LEU A 50 7.53 21.79 -0.47
N SER A 51 6.64 22.30 0.38
CA SER A 51 6.72 23.67 0.88
C SER A 51 7.94 23.91 1.78
N SER A 52 8.31 22.91 2.61
CA SER A 52 9.49 22.97 3.47
C SER A 52 10.79 22.92 2.66
N LEU A 53 10.84 22.10 1.61
CA LEU A 53 11.99 22.04 0.70
C LEU A 53 12.19 23.38 -0.01
N CYS A 54 11.13 23.95 -0.61
CA CYS A 54 11.20 25.25 -1.27
C CYS A 54 11.56 26.36 -0.27
N SER A 55 11.00 26.34 0.94
CA SER A 55 11.34 27.28 2.01
C SER A 55 12.82 27.19 2.39
N THR A 56 13.38 25.98 2.48
CA THR A 56 14.79 25.75 2.79
C THR A 56 15.70 26.39 1.74
N ILE A 57 15.49 26.05 0.47
CA ILE A 57 16.30 26.56 -0.65
C ILE A 57 16.25 28.08 -0.72
N LEU A 58 15.05 28.65 -0.56
CA LEU A 58 14.86 30.10 -0.66
C LEU A 58 15.44 30.86 0.54
N ASN A 59 15.27 30.37 1.76
CA ASN A 59 15.84 31.00 2.95
C ASN A 59 17.37 30.97 2.95
N MET A 60 17.97 29.85 2.52
CA MET A 60 19.43 29.76 2.36
C MET A 60 19.95 30.72 1.29
N ARG A 61 19.23 30.89 0.18
CA ARG A 61 19.61 31.83 -0.89
C ARG A 61 19.54 33.29 -0.45
N VAL A 62 18.57 33.66 0.39
CA VAL A 62 18.37 35.03 0.88
C VAL A 62 19.27 35.34 2.09
N GLY A 63 20.06 34.37 2.58
CA GLY A 63 20.98 34.55 3.70
C GLY A 63 20.30 34.47 5.08
N ILE A 64 19.03 34.03 5.13
CA ILE A 64 18.27 33.85 6.37
C ILE A 64 18.47 32.41 6.87
N TYR A 65 19.69 32.11 7.33
CA TYR A 65 20.11 30.74 7.64
C TYR A 65 19.28 30.07 8.73
N LEU A 66 18.86 30.81 9.76
CA LEU A 66 18.09 30.24 10.88
C LEU A 66 16.76 29.65 10.41
N TYR A 67 16.00 30.39 9.59
CA TYR A 67 14.75 29.90 9.01
C TYR A 67 14.98 28.80 7.96
N GLY A 68 16.11 28.85 7.25
CA GLY A 68 16.53 27.79 6.33
C GLY A 68 16.79 26.46 7.06
N ILE A 69 17.53 26.49 8.16
CA ILE A 69 17.82 25.31 8.98
C ILE A 69 16.54 24.75 9.60
N LEU A 70 15.66 25.60 10.14
CA LEU A 70 14.37 25.15 10.68
C LEU A 70 13.50 24.49 9.60
N SER A 71 13.43 25.07 8.40
CA SER A 71 12.70 24.50 7.27
C SER A 71 13.31 23.16 6.82
N LEU A 72 14.64 23.02 6.90
CA LEU A 72 15.34 21.79 6.55
C LEU A 72 15.00 20.67 7.54
N ILE A 73 15.01 20.95 8.83
CA ILE A 73 14.62 19.98 9.87
C ILE A 73 13.18 19.51 9.63
N LEU A 74 12.27 20.46 9.35
CA LEU A 74 10.87 20.16 9.06
C LEU A 74 10.72 19.29 7.80
N PHE A 75 11.48 19.58 6.74
CA PHE A 75 11.52 18.78 5.52
C PHE A 75 12.00 17.35 5.79
N VAL A 76 13.10 17.17 6.52
CA VAL A 76 13.66 15.85 6.83
C VAL A 76 12.67 15.02 7.66
N ALA A 77 12.11 15.62 8.71
CA ALA A 77 11.16 14.93 9.59
C ALA A 77 9.88 14.52 8.84
N SER A 78 9.28 15.44 8.07
CA SER A 78 8.06 15.15 7.30
C SER A 78 8.30 14.12 6.18
N SER A 79 9.47 14.17 5.53
CA SER A 79 9.86 13.20 4.50
C SER A 79 10.03 11.80 5.07
N PHE A 80 10.66 11.68 6.24
CA PHE A 80 10.84 10.38 6.91
C PHE A 80 9.48 9.73 7.22
N ILE A 81 8.57 10.50 7.82
CA ILE A 81 7.21 10.02 8.14
C ILE A 81 6.47 9.59 6.87
N LEU A 82 6.50 10.41 5.83
CA LEU A 82 5.82 10.11 4.56
C LEU A 82 6.39 8.84 3.92
N LEU A 83 7.72 8.68 3.92
CA LEU A 83 8.37 7.50 3.34
C LEU A 83 8.01 6.23 4.12
N SER A 84 8.01 6.27 5.45
CA SER A 84 7.60 5.14 6.28
C SER A 84 6.17 4.69 5.97
N ILE A 85 5.24 5.63 5.82
CA ILE A 85 3.84 5.33 5.46
C ILE A 85 3.76 4.67 4.09
N ILE A 86 4.48 5.20 3.09
CA ILE A 86 4.47 4.64 1.73
C ILE A 86 5.03 3.21 1.72
N ILE A 87 6.13 2.97 2.43
CA ILE A 87 6.74 1.63 2.54
C ILE A 87 5.77 0.66 3.20
N GLU A 88 5.15 1.05 4.31
CA GLU A 88 4.20 0.20 5.02
C GLU A 88 2.96 -0.11 4.17
N LEU A 89 2.42 0.90 3.47
CA LEU A 89 1.29 0.74 2.57
C LEU A 89 1.64 -0.18 1.38
N HIS A 90 2.85 -0.04 0.84
CA HIS A 90 3.36 -0.93 -0.20
C HIS A 90 3.48 -2.37 0.31
N HIS A 91 4.03 -2.57 1.51
CA HIS A 91 4.16 -3.88 2.13
C HIS A 91 2.80 -4.55 2.35
N ILE A 92 1.81 -3.81 2.87
CA ILE A 92 0.43 -4.30 3.06
C ILE A 92 -0.20 -4.71 1.72
N ASN A 93 -0.07 -3.87 0.69
CA ASN A 93 -0.61 -4.17 -0.64
C ASN A 93 0.04 -5.40 -1.25
N THR A 94 1.37 -5.54 -1.14
CA THR A 94 2.11 -6.71 -1.61
C THR A 94 1.68 -7.97 -0.86
N LYS A 95 1.57 -7.91 0.48
CA LYS A 95 1.07 -9.02 1.30
C LYS A 95 -0.35 -9.44 0.89
N ASN A 96 -1.24 -8.48 0.61
CA ASN A 96 -2.59 -8.77 0.14
C ASN A 96 -2.61 -9.42 -1.25
N LYS A 97 -1.75 -8.97 -2.17
CA LYS A 97 -1.59 -9.59 -3.50
C LYS A 97 -1.10 -11.03 -3.38
N VAL A 98 -0.04 -11.26 -2.60
CA VAL A 98 0.49 -12.61 -2.34
C VAL A 98 -0.56 -13.51 -1.71
N ARG A 99 -1.32 -13.01 -0.72
CA ARG A 99 -2.41 -13.80 -0.10
C ARG A 99 -3.48 -14.20 -1.12
N ARG A 100 -3.92 -13.28 -1.99
CA ARG A 100 -4.91 -13.59 -3.03
C ARG A 100 -4.37 -14.60 -4.04
N PHE A 101 -3.10 -14.47 -4.41
CA PHE A 101 -2.41 -15.40 -5.29
C PHE A 101 -2.33 -16.81 -4.66
N MET A 102 -1.98 -16.91 -3.38
CA MET A 102 -1.95 -18.21 -2.68
C MET A 102 -3.34 -18.86 -2.61
N ILE A 103 -4.40 -18.09 -2.35
CA ILE A 103 -5.78 -18.62 -2.36
C ILE A 103 -6.16 -19.12 -3.76
N LEU A 104 -5.71 -18.43 -4.81
CA LEU A 104 -5.93 -18.85 -6.18
C LEU A 104 -5.18 -20.15 -6.49
N PHE A 105 -3.91 -20.24 -6.08
CA PHE A 105 -3.10 -21.44 -6.19
C PHE A 105 -3.76 -22.64 -5.51
N ASP A 106 -4.16 -22.52 -4.24
CA ASP A 106 -4.81 -23.60 -3.49
C ASP A 106 -6.04 -24.17 -4.20
N LYS A 107 -6.85 -23.28 -4.77
CA LYS A 107 -8.08 -23.68 -5.45
C LYS A 107 -7.81 -24.36 -6.78
N VAL A 108 -6.81 -23.89 -7.53
CA VAL A 108 -6.39 -24.53 -8.77
C VAL A 108 -5.70 -25.87 -8.50
N GLU A 109 -4.90 -25.96 -7.43
CA GLU A 109 -4.29 -27.22 -7.00
C GLU A 109 -5.36 -28.26 -6.64
N SER A 110 -6.44 -27.87 -5.94
CA SER A 110 -7.60 -28.73 -5.68
C SER A 110 -8.21 -29.26 -6.97
N PHE A 111 -8.40 -28.39 -7.97
CA PHE A 111 -8.96 -28.79 -9.26
C PHE A 111 -8.06 -29.75 -10.04
N ILE A 112 -6.74 -29.57 -9.98
CA ILE A 112 -5.78 -30.50 -10.58
C ILE A 112 -5.85 -31.86 -9.88
N ARG A 113 -5.91 -31.89 -8.54
CA ARG A 113 -6.04 -33.12 -7.75
C ARG A 113 -7.38 -33.84 -8.00
N GLU A 114 -8.45 -33.10 -8.23
CA GLU A 114 -9.78 -33.60 -8.61
C GLU A 114 -9.82 -34.14 -10.06
N GLY A 115 -8.75 -33.96 -10.85
CA GLY A 115 -8.68 -34.43 -12.23
C GLY A 115 -9.46 -33.56 -13.21
N LYS A 116 -9.74 -32.30 -12.87
CA LYS A 116 -10.44 -31.36 -13.77
C LYS A 116 -9.64 -31.05 -15.01
N THR A 117 -10.33 -30.78 -16.10
CA THR A 117 -9.68 -30.47 -17.38
C THR A 117 -9.09 -29.06 -17.36
N GLN A 118 -8.05 -28.83 -18.17
CA GLN A 118 -7.43 -27.51 -18.30
C GLN A 118 -8.44 -26.44 -18.75
N GLU A 119 -9.45 -26.82 -19.55
CA GLU A 119 -10.54 -25.95 -19.99
C GLU A 119 -11.45 -25.51 -18.82
N GLU A 120 -11.77 -26.43 -17.91
CA GLU A 120 -12.56 -26.12 -16.71
C GLU A 120 -11.82 -25.17 -15.77
N ILE A 121 -10.51 -25.36 -15.60
CA ILE A 121 -9.67 -24.48 -14.79
C ILE A 121 -9.56 -23.10 -15.46
N MET A 122 -9.37 -23.05 -16.78
CA MET A 122 -9.32 -21.79 -17.53
C MET A 122 -10.65 -21.03 -17.44
N SER A 123 -11.77 -21.73 -17.55
CA SER A 123 -13.12 -21.17 -17.39
C SER A 123 -13.32 -20.60 -15.98
N TYR A 124 -12.83 -21.29 -14.94
CA TYR A 124 -12.84 -20.78 -13.58
C TYR A 124 -12.00 -19.50 -13.42
N LEU A 125 -10.78 -19.47 -13.96
CA LEU A 125 -9.86 -18.33 -13.86
C LEU A 125 -10.39 -17.09 -14.59
N THR A 126 -10.93 -17.28 -15.80
CA THR A 126 -11.43 -16.18 -16.63
C THR A 126 -12.85 -15.74 -16.24
N GLY A 127 -13.72 -16.68 -15.90
CA GLY A 127 -15.13 -16.39 -15.57
C GLY A 127 -15.35 -15.92 -14.13
N ILE A 128 -14.78 -16.61 -13.15
CA ILE A 128 -15.05 -16.34 -11.72
C ILE A 128 -14.02 -15.38 -11.14
N GLN A 129 -12.73 -15.59 -11.45
CA GLN A 129 -11.65 -14.73 -10.95
C GLN A 129 -11.43 -13.49 -11.83
N LYS A 130 -12.14 -13.40 -12.96
CA LYS A 130 -12.09 -12.27 -13.91
C LYS A 130 -10.67 -11.94 -14.38
N LEU A 131 -9.78 -12.94 -14.44
CA LEU A 131 -8.48 -12.80 -15.05
C LEU A 131 -8.66 -12.65 -16.57
N THR A 132 -7.80 -11.86 -17.21
CA THR A 132 -7.73 -11.89 -18.67
C THR A 132 -7.26 -13.28 -19.13
N SER A 133 -7.65 -13.70 -20.34
CA SER A 133 -7.23 -15.01 -20.88
C SER A 133 -5.70 -15.17 -20.90
N LYS A 134 -4.96 -14.06 -21.09
CA LYS A 134 -3.50 -14.05 -21.04
C LYS A 134 -2.98 -14.28 -19.62
N GLU A 135 -3.49 -13.55 -18.63
CA GLU A 135 -3.09 -13.72 -17.23
C GLU A 135 -3.43 -15.12 -16.69
N ALA A 136 -4.57 -15.68 -17.08
CA ALA A 136 -4.96 -17.03 -16.71
C ALA A 136 -4.02 -18.08 -17.33
N SER A 137 -3.64 -17.92 -18.60
CA SER A 137 -2.67 -18.78 -19.27
C SER A 137 -1.28 -18.67 -18.66
N ASP A 138 -0.80 -17.45 -18.42
CA ASP A 138 0.51 -17.19 -17.81
C ASP A 138 0.56 -17.77 -16.38
N PHE A 139 -0.53 -17.65 -15.62
CA PHE A 139 -0.66 -18.26 -14.30
C PHE A 139 -0.60 -19.79 -14.38
N LEU A 140 -1.35 -20.42 -15.29
CA LEU A 140 -1.32 -21.87 -15.47
C LEU A 140 0.07 -22.36 -15.90
N MET A 141 0.73 -21.66 -16.81
CA MET A 141 2.09 -21.97 -17.23
C MET A 141 3.08 -21.85 -16.06
N PHE A 142 2.92 -20.82 -15.24
CA PHE A 142 3.76 -20.61 -14.06
C PHE A 142 3.62 -21.74 -13.02
N ILE A 143 2.40 -22.18 -12.72
CA ILE A 143 2.15 -23.25 -11.74
C ILE A 143 2.40 -24.66 -12.29
N SER A 144 2.48 -24.81 -13.61
CA SER A 144 2.80 -26.08 -14.28
C SER A 144 4.30 -26.36 -14.31
N ASP A 145 5.14 -25.34 -14.10
CA ASP A 145 6.56 -25.52 -13.88
C ASP A 145 6.78 -26.20 -12.52
N PRO A 146 7.41 -27.39 -12.46
CA PRO A 146 7.59 -28.14 -11.24
C PRO A 146 8.38 -27.36 -10.17
N THR A 147 9.30 -26.48 -10.57
CA THR A 147 10.11 -25.68 -9.65
C THR A 147 9.26 -24.64 -8.93
N ASN A 148 8.42 -23.94 -9.70
CA ASN A 148 7.53 -22.91 -9.16
C ASN A 148 6.38 -23.54 -8.36
N HIS A 149 5.86 -24.68 -8.82
CA HIS A 149 4.85 -25.43 -8.10
C HIS A 149 5.33 -25.85 -6.70
N GLN A 150 6.53 -26.45 -6.63
CA GLN A 150 7.14 -26.87 -5.37
C GLN A 150 7.35 -25.67 -4.43
N PHE A 151 7.87 -24.56 -4.96
CA PHE A 151 8.05 -23.33 -4.19
C PHE A 151 6.72 -22.81 -3.60
N LEU A 152 5.66 -22.75 -4.40
CA LEU A 152 4.34 -22.29 -3.93
C LEU A 152 3.73 -23.23 -2.89
N SER A 153 3.85 -24.55 -3.10
CA SER A 153 3.42 -25.56 -2.13
C SER A 153 4.15 -25.40 -0.78
N ASP A 154 5.48 -25.24 -0.82
CA ASP A 154 6.29 -25.06 0.39
C ASP A 154 5.94 -23.77 1.14
N VAL A 155 5.74 -22.67 0.40
CA VAL A 155 5.27 -21.40 0.96
C VAL A 155 3.88 -21.57 1.60
N ASN A 156 2.97 -22.31 0.97
CA ASN A 156 1.65 -22.54 1.51
C ASN A 156 1.68 -23.35 2.82
N ALA A 157 2.49 -24.42 2.85
CA ALA A 157 2.67 -25.25 4.03
C ALA A 157 3.18 -24.42 5.22
N GLN A 158 4.12 -23.51 4.99
CA GLN A 158 4.61 -22.58 6.02
C GLN A 158 3.53 -21.60 6.49
N ILE A 159 2.70 -21.08 5.58
CA ILE A 159 1.58 -20.20 5.93
C ILE A 159 0.55 -20.94 6.79
N GLN A 160 0.20 -22.18 6.46
CA GLN A 160 -0.73 -22.99 7.26
C GLN A 160 -0.14 -23.34 8.63
N ALA A 161 1.12 -23.75 8.68
CA ALA A 161 1.81 -24.02 9.95
C ALA A 161 1.85 -22.79 10.86
N ALA A 162 2.04 -21.60 10.29
CA ALA A 162 1.98 -20.35 11.03
C ALA A 162 0.57 -20.10 11.60
N LYS A 163 -0.49 -20.26 10.80
CA LYS A 163 -1.89 -20.09 11.26
C LYS A 163 -2.23 -20.99 12.45
N VAL A 164 -1.90 -22.29 12.36
CA VAL A 164 -2.14 -23.26 13.45
C VAL A 164 -1.41 -22.87 14.73
N LYS A 165 -0.22 -22.27 14.62
CA LYS A 165 0.55 -21.80 15.78
C LYS A 165 -0.04 -20.53 16.42
N TYR A 166 -0.71 -19.68 15.65
CA TYR A 166 -1.42 -18.51 16.18
C TYR A 166 -2.75 -18.90 16.85
N GLU A 167 -3.49 -19.86 16.30
CA GLU A 167 -4.75 -20.36 16.88
C GLU A 167 -4.55 -21.13 18.19
N LYS A 168 -3.42 -21.81 18.37
CA LYS A 168 -3.06 -22.49 19.64
C LYS A 168 -2.59 -21.54 20.75
N LYS A 169 -2.40 -20.25 20.47
CA LYS A 169 -1.92 -19.23 21.42
C LYS A 169 -2.97 -18.19 21.81
N GLY A 170 -4.16 -18.22 21.19
CA GLY A 170 -5.33 -17.46 21.62
C GLY A 170 -6.19 -18.30 22.55
#